data_AF-A0A9W4NXU7-F1
#
_entry.id   AF-A0A9W4NXU7-F1
#
_cell.length_a   1.000
_cell.length_b   1.000
_cell.length_c   1.000
_cell.angle_alpha   90.00
_cell.angle_beta   90.00
_cell.angle_gamma   90.00
#
_symmetry.space_group_name_H-M   'P 1'
#
loop_
_entity.id
_entity.type
_entity.pdbx_description
1 polymer ?
#
loop_
_entity_poly.entity_id
_entity_poly.type
_entity_poly.pdbx_seq_one_letter_code
_entity_poly.pdbx_strand_id
1 'polypeptide(L)'
;MDNEIHPIIELPTIVDIEASTDVLSIRTNAIKVVRVKEHFVVKIGYLISPLEAENMKFVAANSKVPVLKVHANFVDLETQKRYVVMDFVSGIDLQKLLLLFIPIEKTTVSKRIKQAINELRILPSPDYFGNLNGTPYIDGVLSTLDNDLIISGLFKDQKQMNQGILERLG
;
A
#
# COMPACT_ATOMS: atom_id res chain seq x y z
N MET A 1 8.44 -39.15 -0.39
CA MET A 1 7.65 -38.24 -1.24
C MET A 1 6.73 -37.58 -0.25
N ASP A 2 7.26 -36.54 0.39
CA ASP A 2 6.70 -36.01 1.63
C ASP A 2 5.62 -35.03 1.22
N ASN A 3 4.37 -35.37 1.52
CA ASN A 3 3.25 -34.45 1.40
C ASN A 3 3.48 -33.34 2.43
N GLU A 4 4.09 -32.22 1.99
CA GLU A 4 4.03 -30.97 2.73
C GLU A 4 2.56 -30.57 2.83
N ILE A 5 1.97 -30.82 4.00
CA ILE A 5 0.70 -30.24 4.40
C ILE A 5 0.98 -28.75 4.61
N HIS A 6 0.81 -27.94 3.55
CA HIS A 6 0.75 -26.49 3.75
C HIS A 6 -0.47 -26.20 4.62
N PRO A 7 -0.31 -25.60 5.81
CA PRO A 7 -1.45 -25.25 6.63
C PRO A 7 -2.36 -24.32 5.83
N ILE A 8 -3.64 -24.67 5.75
CA ILE A 8 -4.67 -23.80 5.18
C ILE A 8 -4.77 -22.61 6.14
N ILE A 9 -4.13 -21.48 5.77
CA ILE A 9 -4.21 -20.27 6.57
C ILE A 9 -5.59 -19.66 6.35
N GLU A 10 -6.47 -19.85 7.33
CA GLU A 10 -7.83 -19.33 7.31
C GLU A 10 -7.85 -17.81 7.52
N LEU A 11 -8.38 -17.08 6.53
CA LEU A 11 -8.50 -15.63 6.56
C LEU A 11 -9.44 -15.18 7.69
N PRO A 12 -9.18 -14.03 8.34
CA PRO A 12 -10.04 -13.53 9.39
C PRO A 12 -11.38 -13.04 8.83
N THR A 13 -12.46 -13.25 9.59
CA THR A 13 -13.79 -12.72 9.26
C THR A 13 -13.90 -11.23 9.62
N ILE A 14 -14.91 -10.53 9.10
CA ILE A 14 -15.19 -9.12 9.50
C ILE A 14 -15.38 -9.01 11.02
N VAL A 15 -16.04 -10.00 11.63
CA VAL A 15 -16.27 -10.05 13.08
C VAL A 15 -14.94 -10.14 13.82
N ASP A 16 -14.03 -11.02 13.42
CA ASP A 16 -12.70 -11.15 14.02
C ASP A 16 -11.90 -9.84 13.88
N ILE A 17 -12.00 -9.21 12.72
CA ILE A 17 -11.29 -7.98 12.39
C ILE A 17 -11.78 -6.81 13.25
N GLU A 18 -13.10 -6.61 13.34
CA GLU A 18 -13.68 -5.50 14.10
C GLU A 18 -13.61 -5.72 15.61
N ALA A 19 -13.59 -6.96 16.08
CA ALA A 19 -13.39 -7.31 17.49
C ALA A 19 -11.92 -7.20 17.95
N SER A 20 -10.97 -7.02 17.02
CA SER A 20 -9.56 -6.94 17.38
C SER A 20 -9.26 -5.72 18.26
N THR A 21 -8.65 -5.98 19.42
CA THR A 21 -8.14 -4.96 20.34
C THR A 21 -6.68 -4.61 20.09
N ASP A 22 -5.98 -5.35 19.23
CA ASP A 22 -4.56 -5.11 18.89
C ASP A 22 -4.48 -4.08 17.75
N VAL A 23 -4.65 -2.81 18.11
CA VAL A 23 -4.63 -1.69 17.17
C VAL A 23 -3.19 -1.22 16.96
N LEU A 24 -2.66 -1.47 15.76
CA LEU A 24 -1.28 -1.09 15.40
C LEU A 24 -1.18 0.39 15.01
N SER A 25 -2.24 0.95 14.42
CA SER A 25 -2.25 2.36 14.01
C SER A 25 -3.68 2.88 13.84
N ILE A 26 -3.90 4.13 14.24
CA ILE A 26 -5.08 4.93 13.89
C ILE A 26 -4.56 6.17 13.16
N ARG A 27 -4.78 6.24 11.84
CA ARG A 27 -4.32 7.39 11.05
C ARG A 27 -5.31 8.55 11.10
N THR A 28 -6.60 8.21 11.03
CA THR A 28 -7.72 9.15 11.13
C THR A 28 -8.92 8.39 11.70
N ASN A 29 -10.01 9.11 11.98
CA ASN A 29 -11.29 8.46 12.31
C ASN A 29 -11.83 7.57 11.17
N ALA A 30 -11.26 7.68 9.96
CA ALA A 30 -11.68 6.95 8.78
C ALA A 30 -10.81 5.74 8.44
N ILE A 31 -9.60 5.60 9.02
CA ILE A 31 -8.66 4.52 8.69
C ILE A 31 -7.91 4.04 9.95
N LYS A 32 -8.07 2.74 10.27
CA LYS A 32 -7.30 2.03 11.30
C LYS A 32 -6.58 0.81 10.73
N VAL A 33 -5.54 0.37 11.42
CA VAL A 33 -4.81 -0.86 11.15
C VAL A 33 -4.83 -1.71 12.41
N VAL A 34 -5.30 -2.94 12.30
CA VAL A 34 -5.39 -3.88 13.42
C VAL A 34 -4.64 -5.16 13.08
N ARG A 35 -4.05 -5.79 14.08
CA ARG A 35 -3.55 -7.15 13.97
C ARG A 35 -4.68 -8.13 14.28
N VAL A 36 -4.78 -9.22 13.54
CA VAL A 36 -5.80 -10.25 13.76
C VAL A 36 -5.12 -11.60 13.76
N LYS A 37 -5.34 -12.37 14.83
CA LYS A 37 -4.59 -13.61 15.10
C LYS A 37 -3.07 -13.33 15.10
N GLU A 38 -2.24 -14.34 14.89
CA GLU A 38 -0.79 -14.18 14.86
C GLU A 38 -0.25 -13.69 13.50
N HIS A 39 -1.00 -13.95 12.42
CA HIS A 39 -0.48 -13.90 11.05
C HIS A 39 -0.95 -12.73 10.21
N PHE A 40 -2.01 -12.01 10.62
CA PHE A 40 -2.63 -11.01 9.77
C PHE A 40 -2.56 -9.61 10.32
N VAL A 41 -2.41 -8.67 9.41
CA VAL A 41 -2.70 -7.25 9.63
C VAL A 41 -3.78 -6.82 8.65
N VAL A 42 -4.74 -6.05 9.14
CA VAL A 42 -5.88 -5.59 8.34
C VAL A 42 -5.97 -4.08 8.42
N LYS A 43 -5.87 -3.43 7.25
CA LYS A 43 -6.18 -2.02 7.10
C LYS A 43 -7.67 -1.89 6.81
N ILE A 44 -8.36 -1.06 7.60
CA ILE A 44 -9.83 -0.93 7.59
C ILE A 44 -10.20 0.53 7.52
N GLY A 45 -11.12 0.90 6.62
CA GLY A 45 -11.55 2.28 6.53
C GLY A 45 -12.41 2.64 5.33
N TYR A 46 -13.01 3.82 5.41
CA TYR A 46 -13.87 4.38 4.36
C TYR A 46 -13.06 5.04 3.23
N LEU A 47 -11.85 5.49 3.53
CA LEU A 47 -10.99 6.27 2.61
C LEU A 47 -9.76 5.47 2.16
N ILE A 48 -9.88 4.14 2.10
CA ILE A 48 -8.81 3.29 1.56
C ILE A 48 -9.03 3.14 0.05
N SER A 49 -8.03 3.61 -0.70
CA SER A 49 -8.00 3.45 -2.16
C SER A 49 -7.98 1.97 -2.55
N PRO A 50 -8.77 1.54 -3.56
CA PRO A 50 -8.68 0.19 -4.10
C PRO A 50 -7.27 -0.14 -4.63
N LEU A 51 -6.55 0.88 -5.12
CA LEU A 51 -5.23 0.73 -5.71
C LEU A 51 -4.14 0.33 -4.72
N GLU A 52 -4.33 0.52 -3.42
CA GLU A 52 -3.30 0.17 -2.44
C GLU A 52 -2.95 -1.33 -2.50
N ALA A 53 -3.96 -2.18 -2.53
CA ALA A 53 -3.80 -3.62 -2.67
C ALA A 53 -3.26 -4.02 -4.06
N GLU A 54 -3.71 -3.35 -5.11
CA GLU A 54 -3.30 -3.63 -6.50
C GLU A 54 -1.84 -3.25 -6.73
N ASN A 55 -1.41 -2.08 -6.24
CA ASN A 55 -0.03 -1.63 -6.27
C ASN A 55 0.90 -2.61 -5.54
N MET A 56 0.50 -3.10 -4.36
CA MET A 56 1.30 -4.11 -3.64
C MET A 56 1.42 -5.42 -4.42
N LYS A 57 0.31 -5.92 -5.00
CA LYS A 57 0.32 -7.13 -5.83
C LYS A 57 1.21 -6.95 -7.07
N PHE A 58 1.13 -5.79 -7.73
CA PHE A 58 1.95 -5.47 -8.89
C PHE A 58 3.44 -5.44 -8.54
N VAL A 59 3.83 -4.75 -7.46
CA VAL A 59 5.22 -4.69 -7.00
C VAL A 59 5.73 -6.08 -6.63
N ALA A 60 4.94 -6.89 -5.94
CA ALA A 60 5.29 -8.27 -5.59
C ALA A 60 5.51 -9.17 -6.81
N ALA A 61 4.71 -8.99 -7.87
CA ALA A 61 4.79 -9.79 -9.08
C ALA A 61 5.94 -9.37 -10.02
N ASN A 62 6.32 -8.09 -10.00
CA ASN A 62 7.23 -7.51 -11.00
C ASN A 62 8.58 -7.05 -10.44
N SER A 63 8.83 -7.17 -9.15
CA SER A 63 10.09 -6.75 -8.53
C SER A 63 10.51 -7.66 -7.38
N LYS A 64 11.74 -7.48 -6.88
CA LYS A 64 12.24 -8.14 -5.66
C LYS A 64 12.02 -7.30 -4.40
N VAL A 65 11.24 -6.23 -4.50
CA VAL A 65 11.01 -5.31 -3.39
C VAL A 65 10.13 -6.02 -2.37
N PRO A 66 10.54 -6.10 -1.10
CA PRO A 66 9.72 -6.72 -0.09
C PRO A 66 8.48 -5.86 0.17
N VAL A 67 7.32 -6.40 -0.16
CA VAL A 67 6.00 -5.83 0.15
C VAL A 67 5.17 -6.87 0.88
N LEU A 68 4.15 -6.43 1.63
CA LEU A 68 3.26 -7.35 2.33
C LEU A 68 2.44 -8.16 1.32
N LYS A 69 2.30 -9.45 1.56
CA LYS A 69 1.41 -10.30 0.76
C LYS A 69 -0.04 -9.91 1.05
N VAL A 70 -0.78 -9.55 0.01
CA VAL A 70 -2.22 -9.26 0.10
C VAL A 70 -3.00 -10.56 -0.06
N HIS A 71 -3.79 -10.92 0.95
CA HIS A 71 -4.66 -12.09 0.92
C HIS A 71 -6.07 -11.77 0.46
N ALA A 72 -6.60 -10.62 0.87
CA ALA A 72 -7.94 -10.16 0.48
C ALA A 72 -8.01 -8.64 0.40
N ASN A 73 -8.85 -8.14 -0.51
CA ASN A 73 -9.24 -6.73 -0.64
C ASN A 73 -10.73 -6.70 -1.01
N PHE A 74 -11.57 -6.24 -0.10
CA PHE A 74 -13.03 -6.21 -0.31
C PHE A 74 -13.66 -5.02 0.40
N VAL A 75 -14.89 -4.70 0.00
CA VAL A 75 -15.73 -3.70 0.66
C VAL A 75 -16.89 -4.42 1.31
N ASP A 76 -17.13 -4.12 2.59
CA ASP A 76 -18.35 -4.55 3.26
C ASP A 76 -19.53 -3.71 2.77
N LEU A 77 -20.58 -4.35 2.28
CA LEU A 77 -21.73 -3.65 1.69
C LEU A 77 -22.58 -2.94 2.75
N GLU A 78 -22.60 -3.42 3.99
CA GLU A 78 -23.37 -2.81 5.05
C GLU A 78 -22.71 -1.52 5.56
N THR A 79 -21.42 -1.59 5.87
CA THR A 79 -20.70 -0.44 6.42
C THR A 79 -19.99 0.40 5.38
N GLN A 80 -19.86 -0.06 4.13
CA GLN A 80 -19.06 0.59 3.07
C GLN A 80 -17.56 0.74 3.40
N LYS A 81 -17.07 0.05 4.45
CA LYS A 81 -15.64 0.02 4.77
C LYS A 81 -14.90 -0.93 3.84
N ARG A 82 -13.71 -0.52 3.40
CA ARG A 82 -12.77 -1.41 2.73
C ARG A 82 -11.89 -2.11 3.76
N TYR A 83 -11.60 -3.38 3.49
CA TYR A 83 -10.73 -4.26 4.25
C TYR A 83 -9.61 -4.76 3.35
N VAL A 84 -8.36 -4.47 3.71
CA VAL A 84 -7.17 -5.01 3.04
C VAL A 84 -6.44 -5.92 4.02
N VAL A 85 -6.57 -7.23 3.81
CA VAL A 85 -5.99 -8.29 4.64
C VAL A 85 -4.61 -8.66 4.11
N MET A 86 -3.60 -8.57 4.96
CA MET A 86 -2.19 -8.74 4.59
C MET A 86 -1.42 -9.58 5.61
N ASP A 87 -0.25 -10.09 5.22
CA ASP A 87 0.71 -10.68 6.17
C ASP A 87 1.10 -9.68 7.26
N PHE A 88 1.09 -10.14 8.50
CA PHE A 88 1.72 -9.42 9.60
C PHE A 88 3.23 -9.68 9.59
N VAL A 89 4.02 -8.61 9.53
CA VAL A 89 5.47 -8.67 9.68
C VAL A 89 5.84 -8.12 11.04
N SER A 90 6.35 -8.99 11.90
CA SER A 90 6.89 -8.58 13.20
C SER A 90 8.13 -7.71 13.00
N GLY A 91 8.18 -6.58 13.70
CA GLY A 91 9.30 -5.66 13.60
C GLY A 91 9.10 -4.42 14.44
N ILE A 92 10.14 -3.59 14.46
CA ILE A 92 10.15 -2.29 15.11
C ILE A 92 10.36 -1.23 14.04
N ASP A 93 9.62 -0.12 14.12
CA ASP A 93 9.76 1.01 13.22
C ASP A 93 11.22 1.46 13.12
N LEU A 94 11.68 1.68 11.89
CA LEU A 94 13.03 2.17 11.64
C LEU A 94 13.29 3.50 12.36
N GLN A 95 12.29 4.37 12.50
CA GLN A 95 12.42 5.63 13.24
C GLN A 95 12.89 5.42 14.68
N LYS A 96 12.37 4.38 15.37
CA LYS A 96 12.73 4.06 16.75
C LYS A 96 14.13 3.45 16.82
N LEU A 97 14.45 2.57 15.86
CA LEU A 97 15.74 1.87 15.82
C LEU A 97 16.90 2.74 15.34
N LEU A 98 16.64 3.75 14.51
CA LEU A 98 17.70 4.54 13.86
C LEU A 98 18.62 5.24 14.87
N LEU A 99 18.10 5.62 16.04
CA LEU A 99 18.88 6.23 17.11
C LEU A 99 19.75 5.21 17.87
N LEU A 100 19.35 3.94 17.87
CA LEU A 100 20.03 2.85 18.58
C LEU A 100 21.12 2.18 17.74
N PHE A 101 21.07 2.35 16.41
CA PHE A 101 21.99 1.68 15.51
C PHE A 101 23.43 2.20 15.61
N ILE A 102 24.37 1.25 15.60
CA ILE A 102 25.79 1.54 15.40
C ILE A 102 26.08 1.88 13.92
N PRO A 103 27.21 2.53 13.59
CA PRO A 103 27.48 3.00 12.23
C PRO A 103 27.39 1.92 11.14
N ILE A 104 27.81 0.69 11.43
CA ILE A 104 27.72 -0.41 10.47
C ILE A 104 26.27 -0.81 10.18
N GLU A 105 25.39 -0.85 11.19
CA GLU A 105 23.97 -1.17 11.03
C GLU A 105 23.25 -0.09 10.21
N LYS A 106 23.54 1.19 10.47
CA LYS A 106 23.02 2.32 9.68
C LYS A 106 23.41 2.19 8.21
N THR A 107 24.66 1.82 7.95
CA THR A 107 25.16 1.60 6.59
C THR A 107 24.44 0.43 5.92
N THR A 108 24.27 -0.69 6.63
CA THR A 108 23.56 -1.87 6.13
C THR A 108 22.11 -1.57 5.79
N VAL A 109 21.37 -0.90 6.67
CA VAL A 109 19.96 -0.53 6.44
C VAL A 109 19.85 0.46 5.28
N SER A 110 20.72 1.46 5.22
CA SER A 110 20.75 2.43 4.11
C SER A 110 20.99 1.75 2.76
N LYS A 111 21.89 0.75 2.72
CA LYS A 111 22.13 -0.05 1.51
C LYS A 111 20.89 -0.84 1.10
N ARG A 112 20.18 -1.46 2.04
CA ARG A 112 18.94 -2.21 1.75
C ARG A 112 17.84 -1.30 1.22
N ILE A 113 17.65 -0.11 1.82
CA ILE A 113 16.69 0.89 1.34
C ILE A 113 17.04 1.34 -0.08
N LYS A 114 18.31 1.67 -0.33
CA LYS A 114 18.80 2.04 -1.68
C LYS A 114 18.53 0.93 -2.70
N GLN A 115 18.78 -0.32 -2.34
CA GLN A 115 18.51 -1.48 -3.21
C GLN A 115 17.01 -1.59 -3.52
N ALA A 116 16.12 -1.52 -2.53
CA ALA A 116 14.68 -1.57 -2.74
C ALA A 116 14.18 -0.43 -3.65
N ILE A 117 14.65 0.79 -3.44
CA ILE A 117 14.29 1.93 -4.30
C ILE A 117 14.80 1.74 -5.73
N ASN A 118 16.01 1.22 -5.90
CA ASN A 118 16.57 0.95 -7.22
C ASN A 118 15.77 -0.13 -7.96
N GLU A 119 15.38 -1.21 -7.28
CA GLU A 119 14.52 -2.26 -7.85
C GLU A 119 13.17 -1.70 -8.29
N LEU A 120 12.53 -0.82 -7.50
CA LEU A 120 11.30 -0.13 -7.90
C LEU A 120 11.49 0.72 -9.16
N ARG A 121 12.63 1.42 -9.29
CA ARG A 121 12.91 2.31 -10.42
C ARG A 121 13.24 1.58 -11.72
N ILE A 122 13.56 0.29 -11.66
CA ILE A 122 13.82 -0.53 -12.84
C ILE A 122 12.50 -1.02 -13.47
N LEU A 123 11.38 -0.94 -12.73
CA LEU A 123 10.07 -1.26 -13.29
C LEU A 123 9.80 -0.41 -14.54
N PRO A 124 9.31 -1.02 -15.63
CA PRO A 124 9.04 -0.29 -16.85
C PRO A 124 8.00 0.80 -16.58
N SER A 125 8.29 2.02 -17.04
CA SER A 125 7.29 3.07 -17.03
C SER A 125 6.18 2.70 -18.02
N PRO A 126 4.91 2.87 -17.65
CA PRO A 126 3.87 2.94 -18.67
C PRO A 126 4.10 4.15 -19.57
N ASP A 127 3.56 4.12 -20.79
CA ASP A 127 3.59 5.24 -21.76
C ASP A 127 2.62 6.39 -21.36
N TYR A 128 2.39 6.56 -20.06
CA TYR A 128 1.51 7.57 -19.47
C TYR A 128 1.90 7.85 -18.00
N PHE A 129 1.43 8.97 -17.47
CA PHE A 129 1.46 9.30 -16.04
C PHE A 129 0.05 9.15 -15.47
N GLY A 130 -0.10 8.24 -14.51
CA GLY A 130 -1.35 7.89 -13.85
C GLY A 130 -1.21 6.64 -12.98
N ASN A 131 -2.35 6.04 -12.65
CA ASN A 131 -2.41 4.81 -11.85
C ASN A 131 -2.23 3.54 -12.70
N LEU A 132 -1.88 2.40 -12.08
CA LEU A 132 -1.51 1.14 -12.77
C LEU A 132 -2.53 0.63 -13.81
N ASN A 133 -3.81 0.96 -13.66
CA ASN A 133 -4.88 0.51 -14.57
C ASN A 133 -5.18 1.52 -15.69
N GLY A 134 -4.29 2.47 -15.93
CA GLY A 134 -4.55 3.56 -16.87
C GLY A 134 -5.70 4.46 -16.41
N THR A 135 -5.81 4.67 -15.10
CA THR A 135 -6.83 5.56 -14.53
C THR A 135 -6.20 6.88 -14.04
N PRO A 136 -7.00 7.96 -13.98
CA PRO A 136 -6.54 9.24 -13.41
C PRO A 136 -6.03 9.07 -11.98
N TYR A 137 -5.17 9.98 -11.52
CA TYR A 137 -4.74 10.05 -10.12
C TYR A 137 -5.93 10.26 -9.19
N ILE A 138 -5.94 9.51 -8.09
CA ILE A 138 -7.05 9.52 -7.12
C ILE A 138 -6.59 9.99 -5.73
N ASP A 139 -5.32 10.33 -5.58
CA ASP A 139 -4.72 10.84 -4.36
C ASP A 139 -3.84 12.07 -4.59
N GLY A 140 -3.53 12.78 -3.51
CA GLY A 140 -2.64 13.95 -3.54
C GLY A 140 -3.23 15.15 -4.28
N VAL A 141 -2.34 15.98 -4.83
CA VAL A 141 -2.70 17.24 -5.51
C VAL A 141 -3.51 16.98 -6.78
N LEU A 142 -3.25 15.89 -7.50
CA LEU A 142 -3.92 15.57 -8.77
C LEU A 142 -5.25 14.82 -8.58
N SER A 143 -5.79 14.75 -7.35
CA SER A 143 -7.09 14.12 -7.08
C SER A 143 -8.23 15.13 -7.13
N THR A 144 -9.31 14.76 -7.82
CA THR A 144 -10.57 15.51 -7.93
C THR A 144 -11.75 14.58 -7.67
N LEU A 145 -12.88 15.12 -7.19
CA LEU A 145 -14.06 14.32 -6.87
C LEU A 145 -14.69 13.66 -8.10
N ASP A 146 -14.56 14.32 -9.25
CA ASP A 146 -15.12 13.95 -10.55
C ASP A 146 -14.09 13.29 -11.49
N ASN A 147 -12.84 13.10 -11.03
CA ASN A 147 -11.72 12.64 -11.85
C ASN A 147 -11.53 13.48 -13.12
N ASP A 148 -11.58 14.81 -12.98
CA ASP A 148 -11.31 15.75 -14.07
C ASP A 148 -10.00 15.39 -14.78
N LEU A 149 -10.08 15.03 -16.06
CA LEU A 149 -8.93 14.55 -16.82
C LEU A 149 -7.86 15.62 -17.05
N ILE A 150 -8.23 16.91 -16.94
CA ILE A 150 -7.28 18.02 -17.03
C ILE A 150 -6.36 18.04 -15.82
N ILE A 151 -6.91 17.76 -14.64
CA ILE A 151 -6.19 17.82 -13.35
C ILE A 151 -5.66 16.45 -12.94
N SER A 152 -6.40 15.39 -13.17
CA SER A 152 -6.12 14.04 -12.68
C SER A 152 -5.46 13.16 -13.73
N GLY A 153 -5.41 13.59 -14.99
CA GLY A 153 -4.87 12.81 -16.11
C GLY A 153 -5.85 11.76 -16.60
N LEU A 154 -5.45 10.74 -17.34
CA LEU A 154 -4.08 10.34 -17.66
C LEU A 154 -3.30 11.40 -18.45
N PHE A 155 -2.02 11.57 -18.12
CA PHE A 155 -1.14 12.46 -18.87
C PHE A 155 -0.22 11.66 -19.78
N LYS A 156 -0.05 12.12 -21.01
CA LYS A 156 0.87 11.50 -21.97
C LYS A 156 2.33 11.80 -21.64
N ASP A 157 2.60 12.97 -21.08
CA ASP A 157 3.94 13.45 -20.80
C ASP A 157 3.97 14.36 -19.56
N GLN A 158 5.18 14.70 -19.11
CA GLN A 158 5.39 15.56 -17.97
C GLN A 158 4.83 16.98 -18.17
N LYS A 159 4.76 17.48 -19.42
CA LYS A 159 4.23 18.82 -19.68
C LYS A 159 2.73 18.87 -19.39
N GLN A 160 1.98 17.86 -19.81
CA GLN A 160 0.56 17.75 -19.49
C GLN A 160 0.33 17.58 -17.98
N MET A 161 1.12 16.74 -17.30
CA MET A 161 1.03 16.57 -15.85
C MET A 161 1.28 17.89 -15.11
N ASN A 162 2.30 18.65 -15.50
CA ASN A 162 2.58 19.96 -14.92
C ASN A 162 1.43 20.95 -15.13
N GLN A 163 0.77 20.93 -16.30
CA GLN A 163 -0.41 21.76 -16.54
C GLN A 163 -1.53 21.39 -15.56
N GLY A 164 -1.82 20.11 -15.36
CA GLY A 164 -2.82 19.67 -14.38
C GLY A 164 -2.52 20.13 -12.94
N ILE A 165 -1.23 20.13 -12.54
CA ILE A 165 -0.81 20.72 -11.26
C ILE A 165 -1.12 22.22 -11.20
N LEU A 166 -0.80 22.97 -12.26
CA LEU A 166 -1.06 24.41 -12.31
C LEU A 166 -2.56 24.72 -12.26
N GLU A 167 -3.39 24.00 -13.01
CA GLU A 167 -4.85 24.15 -13.00
C GLU A 167 -5.46 23.85 -11.62
N ARG A 168 -4.87 22.92 -10.87
CA ARG A 168 -5.33 22.61 -9.51
C ARG A 168 -5.01 23.69 -8.48
N LEU A 169 -3.86 24.34 -8.66
CA LEU A 169 -3.27 25.27 -7.70
C LEU A 169 -3.57 26.75 -8.00
N GLY A 170 -3.91 27.07 -9.26
CA GLY A 170 -4.37 28.39 -9.70
C GLY A 170 -5.81 28.66 -9.30
#